data_AF-A0A6N3QX36-F1
#
_entry.id   AF-A0A6N3QX36-F1
#
_cell.length_a   1.000
_cell.length_b   1.000
_cell.length_c   1.000
_cell.angle_alpha   90.00
_cell.angle_beta   90.00
_cell.angle_gamma   90.00
#
_symmetry.space_group_name_H-M   'P 1'
#
loop_
_entity.id
_entity.type
_entity.pdbx_description
1 polymer ?
#
loop_
_entity_poly.entity_id
_entity_poly.type
_entity_poly.pdbx_seq_one_letter_code
_entity_poly.pdbx_strand_id
1 'polypeptide(L)'
;MLDKLDAALRFQQEALNLRAQRQEVLAANIANADTLGYQARDIDFASELKKVMQRGRDATSVVALTMTSTQHIPAQALTPPTAELQYQMSLSALSGQIKGMMNVLQSGN
;
A
#
# COMPACT_ATOMS: atom_id res chain seq x y z
N MET A 1 -1.76 -22.40 24.55
CA MET A 1 -3.01 -21.83 23.96
C MET A 1 -2.94 -20.31 23.89
N LEU A 2 -2.34 -19.64 24.90
CA LEU A 2 -2.08 -18.20 24.87
C LEU A 2 -1.32 -17.73 23.61
N ASP A 3 -0.30 -18.46 23.15
CA ASP A 3 0.49 -18.06 21.96
C ASP A 3 -0.33 -17.94 20.67
N LYS A 4 -1.37 -18.77 20.50
CA LYS A 4 -2.24 -18.71 19.32
C LYS A 4 -3.17 -17.51 19.37
N LEU A 5 -3.62 -17.14 20.57
CA LEU A 5 -4.45 -15.95 20.78
C LEU A 5 -3.63 -14.68 20.57
N ASP A 6 -2.41 -14.65 21.11
CA ASP A 6 -1.48 -13.53 20.94
C ASP A 6 -1.13 -13.32 19.45
N ALA A 7 -0.81 -14.39 18.74
CA ALA A 7 -0.57 -14.34 17.29
C ALA A 7 -1.79 -13.85 16.49
N ALA A 8 -3.01 -14.28 16.86
CA ALA A 8 -4.24 -13.84 16.21
C ALA A 8 -4.54 -12.36 16.46
N LEU A 9 -4.34 -11.87 17.70
CA LEU A 9 -4.50 -10.46 18.05
C LEU A 9 -3.45 -9.59 17.34
N ARG A 10 -2.20 -10.05 17.26
CA ARG A 10 -1.13 -9.35 16.53
C ARG A 10 -1.44 -9.21 15.05
N PHE A 11 -1.93 -10.28 14.42
CA PHE A 11 -2.38 -10.24 13.02
C PHE A 11 -3.52 -9.24 12.80
N GLN A 12 -4.53 -9.25 13.66
CA GLN A 12 -5.65 -8.29 13.57
C GLN A 12 -5.16 -6.85 13.71
N GLN A 13 -4.24 -6.58 14.63
CA GLN A 13 -3.63 -5.26 14.79
C GLN A 13 -2.90 -4.82 13.52
N GLU A 14 -2.08 -5.69 12.93
CA GLU A 14 -1.36 -5.38 11.69
C GLU A 14 -2.30 -5.15 10.50
N ALA A 15 -3.39 -5.94 10.40
CA ALA A 15 -4.42 -5.74 9.38
C ALA A 15 -5.15 -4.40 9.54
N LEU A 16 -5.47 -4.00 10.77
CA LEU A 16 -6.08 -2.69 11.06
C LEU A 16 -5.14 -1.54 10.72
N ASN A 17 -3.85 -1.67 11.06
CA ASN A 17 -2.83 -0.68 10.71
C ASN A 17 -2.70 -0.53 9.18
N LEU A 18 -2.64 -1.64 8.44
CA LEU A 18 -2.56 -1.61 6.98
C LEU A 18 -3.80 -0.96 6.34
N ARG A 19 -4.98 -1.22 6.92
CA ARG A 19 -6.23 -0.56 6.48
C ARG A 19 -6.19 0.95 6.74
N ALA A 20 -5.70 1.38 7.90
CA ALA A 20 -5.56 2.80 8.23
C ALA A 20 -4.61 3.51 7.25
N GLN A 21 -3.45 2.90 6.94
CA GLN A 21 -2.52 3.43 5.94
C GLN A 21 -3.17 3.58 4.56
N ARG A 22 -3.94 2.58 4.12
CA ARG A 22 -4.65 2.66 2.84
C ARG A 22 -5.69 3.79 2.83
N GLN A 23 -6.38 4.02 3.94
CA GLN A 23 -7.33 5.13 4.06
C GLN A 23 -6.63 6.50 3.99
N GLU A 24 -5.45 6.63 4.57
CA GLU A 24 -4.62 7.85 4.47
C GLU A 24 -4.21 8.12 3.02
N VAL A 25 -3.75 7.10 2.30
CA VAL A 25 -3.43 7.22 0.86
C VAL A 25 -4.66 7.60 0.04
N LEU A 26 -5.82 7.00 0.33
CA LEU A 26 -7.06 7.34 -0.36
C LEU A 26 -7.48 8.79 -0.06
N ALA A 27 -7.37 9.24 1.18
CA ALA A 27 -7.64 10.62 1.56
C ALA A 27 -6.69 11.60 0.85
N ALA A 28 -5.41 11.27 0.77
CA ALA A 28 -4.42 12.04 0.02
C ALA A 28 -4.75 12.09 -1.48
N ASN A 29 -5.18 10.98 -2.07
CA ASN A 29 -5.61 10.96 -3.47
C ASN A 29 -6.83 11.85 -3.71
N ILE A 30 -7.83 11.80 -2.81
CA ILE A 30 -9.04 12.63 -2.91
C ILE A 30 -8.67 14.11 -2.77
N ALA A 31 -7.83 14.46 -1.79
CA ALA A 31 -7.41 15.84 -1.55
C ALA A 31 -6.66 16.45 -2.74
N ASN A 32 -5.94 15.63 -3.51
CA ASN A 32 -5.17 16.06 -4.67
C ASN A 32 -5.80 15.70 -6.02
N ALA A 33 -7.03 15.15 -6.03
CA ALA A 33 -7.67 14.65 -7.24
C ALA A 33 -7.81 15.73 -8.33
N ASP A 34 -8.00 16.99 -7.92
CA ASP A 34 -8.17 18.13 -8.83
C ASP A 34 -6.86 18.90 -9.10
N THR A 35 -5.71 18.39 -8.65
CA THR A 35 -4.42 19.02 -8.92
C THR A 35 -3.82 18.52 -10.23
N LEU A 36 -3.45 19.44 -11.13
CA LEU A 36 -2.90 19.10 -12.44
C LEU A 36 -1.62 18.27 -12.32
N GLY A 37 -1.54 17.16 -13.06
CA GLY A 37 -0.37 16.28 -13.06
C GLY A 37 -0.27 15.34 -11.85
N TYR A 38 -1.26 15.33 -10.96
CA TYR A 38 -1.28 14.40 -9.82
C TYR A 38 -1.54 12.96 -10.23
N GLN A 39 -0.93 12.08 -9.45
CA GLN A 39 -0.75 10.67 -9.72
C GLN A 39 -1.24 9.88 -8.50
N ALA A 40 -2.45 9.32 -8.59
CA ALA A 40 -3.04 8.52 -7.53
C ALA A 40 -2.24 7.25 -7.21
N ARG A 41 -2.06 6.96 -5.93
CA ARG A 41 -1.33 5.79 -5.43
C ARG A 41 -2.28 4.84 -4.72
N ASP A 42 -1.95 3.55 -4.65
CA ASP A 42 -2.67 2.62 -3.79
C ASP A 42 -1.73 1.57 -3.20
N ILE A 43 -2.23 0.92 -2.15
CA ILE A 43 -1.59 -0.22 -1.51
C ILE A 43 -2.31 -1.47 -1.99
N ASP A 44 -1.57 -2.45 -2.53
CA ASP A 44 -2.10 -3.79 -2.74
C ASP A 44 -2.25 -4.49 -1.38
N PHE A 45 -3.41 -4.24 -0.76
CA PHE A 45 -3.74 -4.74 0.57
C PHE A 45 -3.64 -6.27 0.67
N ALA A 46 -4.03 -7.00 -0.38
CA ALA A 46 -4.03 -8.47 -0.34
C ALA A 46 -2.59 -9.00 -0.32
N SER A 47 -1.73 -8.44 -1.16
CA SER A 47 -0.32 -8.78 -1.21
C SER A 47 0.40 -8.40 0.08
N GLU A 48 0.16 -7.19 0.61
CA GLU A 48 0.78 -6.71 1.85
C GLU A 48 0.29 -7.49 3.08
N LEU A 49 -1.00 -7.80 3.18
CA LEU A 49 -1.53 -8.62 4.27
C LEU A 49 -0.93 -10.04 4.24
N LYS A 50 -0.76 -10.62 3.05
CA LYS A 50 -0.09 -11.92 2.88
C LYS A 50 1.38 -11.87 3.31
N LYS A 51 2.10 -10.79 2.97
CA LYS A 51 3.48 -10.57 3.43
C LYS A 51 3.53 -10.48 4.96
N VAL A 52 2.58 -9.78 5.59
CA VAL A 52 2.47 -9.69 7.05
C VAL A 52 2.26 -11.08 7.69
N MET A 53 1.37 -11.91 7.12
CA MET A 53 1.18 -13.29 7.59
C MET A 53 2.43 -14.18 7.45
N GLN A 54 3.24 -13.95 6.42
CA GLN A 54 4.48 -14.69 6.19
C GLN A 54 5.61 -14.19 7.10
N ARG A 55 5.74 -12.86 7.24
CA ARG A 55 6.72 -12.15 8.06
C ARG A 55 6.46 -12.31 9.56
N GLY A 56 5.25 -12.69 9.96
CA GLY A 56 4.93 -13.08 11.34
C GLY A 56 5.81 -14.21 11.89
N ARG A 57 6.52 -14.96 11.03
CA ARG A 57 7.52 -15.97 11.40
C ARG A 57 8.98 -15.49 11.31
N ASP A 58 9.25 -14.43 10.55
CA ASP A 58 10.59 -13.96 10.23
C ASP A 58 10.53 -12.45 9.98
N ALA A 59 10.97 -11.61 10.93
CA ALA A 59 11.71 -10.37 10.64
C ALA A 59 11.73 -9.40 11.83
N THR A 60 12.85 -9.41 12.55
CA THR A 60 13.53 -8.15 12.83
C THR A 60 14.64 -8.06 11.80
N SER A 61 14.40 -7.42 10.66
CA SER A 61 15.45 -7.22 9.66
C SER A 61 16.25 -5.99 10.04
N VAL A 62 17.46 -6.22 10.56
CA VAL A 62 18.41 -5.15 10.85
C VAL A 62 19.12 -4.79 9.55
N VAL A 63 18.96 -3.56 9.08
CA VAL A 63 19.73 -3.04 7.94
C VAL A 63 20.95 -2.34 8.52
N ALA A 64 22.13 -2.92 8.28
CA ALA A 64 23.40 -2.29 8.57
C ALA A 64 23.89 -1.53 7.33
N LEU A 65 24.25 -0.26 7.50
CA LEU A 65 24.88 0.51 6.41
C LEU A 65 26.33 0.06 6.22
N THR A 66 26.76 -0.01 4.95
CA THR A 66 28.15 -0.34 4.62
C THR A 66 29.04 0.87 4.96
N MET A 67 30.07 0.63 5.77
CA MET A 67 31.04 1.65 6.14
C MET A 67 31.96 1.97 4.95
N THR A 68 32.03 3.24 4.55
CA THR A 68 32.94 3.67 3.47
C THR A 68 34.37 3.91 3.96
N SER A 69 34.57 4.00 5.28
CA SER A 69 35.88 4.21 5.91
C SER A 69 35.86 3.64 7.33
N THR A 70 37.02 3.17 7.81
CA THR A 70 37.19 2.54 9.12
C THR A 70 36.98 3.50 10.30
N GLN A 71 36.97 4.82 10.06
CA GLN A 71 36.72 5.85 11.08
C GLN A 71 35.24 6.26 11.20
N HIS A 72 34.38 5.77 10.31
CA HIS A 72 32.96 6.10 10.39
C HIS A 72 32.28 5.31 11.53
N ILE A 73 31.23 5.88 12.11
CA ILE A 73 30.42 5.24 13.16
C ILE A 73 29.42 4.27 12.51
N PRO A 74 29.36 2.99 12.93
CA PRO A 74 28.42 2.03 12.37
C PRO A 74 26.99 2.49 12.63
N ALA A 75 26.21 2.63 11.55
CA ALA A 75 24.80 2.97 11.60
C ALA A 75 23.95 1.71 11.32
N GLN A 76 23.08 1.39 12.28
CA GLN A 76 22.13 0.28 12.19
C GLN A 76 20.74 0.83 12.44
N ALA A 77 19.82 0.57 11.51
CA ALA A 77 18.43 0.99 11.64
C ALA A 77 17.52 -0.25 11.70
N LEU A 78 16.63 -0.26 12.70
CA LEU A 78 15.46 -1.13 12.64
C LEU A 78 14.50 -0.53 11.62
N THR A 79 14.21 -1.27 10.55
CA THR A 79 13.22 -0.87 9.56
C THR A 79 11.85 -1.36 10.01
N PRO A 80 10.90 -0.48 10.34
CA PRO A 80 9.51 -0.90 10.51
C PRO A 80 8.98 -1.42 9.16
N PRO A 81 8.02 -2.36 9.19
CA PRO A 81 7.41 -2.87 7.97
C PRO A 81 6.68 -1.74 7.24
N THR A 82 7.24 -1.28 6.12
CA THR A 82 6.57 -0.34 5.20
C THR A 82 5.82 -1.11 4.11
N ALA A 83 4.55 -0.77 3.90
CA ALA A 83 3.78 -1.20 2.74
C ALA A 83 4.19 -0.31 1.55
N GLU A 84 4.67 -0.92 0.46
CA GLU A 84 5.07 -0.16 -0.74
C GLU A 84 3.83 0.41 -1.45
N LEU A 85 3.83 1.73 -1.67
CA LEU A 85 2.81 2.43 -2.43
C LEU A 85 3.06 2.22 -3.94
N GLN A 86 2.10 1.61 -4.64
CA GLN A 86 2.16 1.45 -6.09
C GLN A 86 1.38 2.56 -6.78
N TYR A 87 1.91 3.07 -7.89
CA TYR A 87 1.22 4.07 -8.69
C TYR A 87 0.09 3.42 -9.51
N GLN A 88 -1.14 3.92 -9.38
CA GLN A 88 -2.28 3.43 -10.15
C GLN A 88 -2.48 4.26 -11.42
N MET A 89 -2.23 3.66 -12.59
CA MET A 89 -2.74 4.16 -13.87
C MET A 89 -4.16 3.65 -14.09
N SER A 90 -5.17 4.28 -13.47
CA SER A 90 -6.58 3.92 -13.68
C SER A 90 -7.33 5.01 -14.43
N LEU A 91 -7.41 4.89 -15.76
CA LEU A 91 -8.30 5.67 -16.62
C LEU A 91 -9.11 4.74 -17.56
N SER A 92 -9.78 3.73 -17.00
CA SER A 92 -10.48 2.72 -17.83
C SER A 92 -11.94 2.45 -17.43
N ALA A 93 -12.35 2.74 -16.18
CA ALA A 93 -13.73 2.43 -15.75
C ALA A 93 -14.78 3.47 -16.18
N LEU A 94 -14.40 4.75 -16.25
CA LEU A 94 -15.35 5.85 -16.52
C LEU A 94 -15.52 6.16 -18.02
N SER A 95 -14.51 5.86 -18.85
CA SER A 95 -14.57 6.03 -20.30
C SER A 95 -15.45 4.99 -21.00
N GLY A 96 -15.57 3.79 -20.43
CA GLY A 96 -16.46 2.74 -20.94
C GLY A 96 -17.95 3.09 -20.82
N GLN A 97 -18.35 3.74 -19.71
CA GLN A 97 -19.75 4.11 -19.47
C GLN A 97 -20.22 5.24 -20.40
N ILE A 98 -19.36 6.24 -20.66
CA ILE A 98 -19.69 7.36 -21.55
C ILE A 98 -19.80 6.90 -23.02
N LYS A 99 -18.91 5.99 -23.46
CA LYS A 99 -18.96 5.43 -24.82
C LYS A 99 -20.19 4.54 -25.03
N GLY A 100 -20.59 3.78 -24.00
CA GLY A 100 -21.82 2.98 -24.03
C GLY A 100 -23.08 3.85 -24.17
N MET A 101 -23.16 4.94 -23.42
CA MET A 101 -24.30 5.87 -23.51
C MET A 101 -24.35 6.62 -24.85
N MET A 102 -23.19 6.95 -25.45
CA MET A 102 -23.15 7.62 -26.75
C MET A 102 -23.54 6.70 -27.92
N ASN A 103 -23.27 5.39 -27.82
CA ASN A 103 -23.66 4.42 -28.85
C ASN A 103 -25.17 4.12 -28.83
N VAL A 104 -25.79 4.13 -27.65
CA VAL A 104 -27.24 3.95 -27.49
C VAL A 104 -28.04 5.13 -28.05
N LEU A 105 -27.47 6.35 -28.03
CA LEU A 105 -28.11 7.53 -28.61
C LEU A 105 -27.90 7.68 -30.13
N GLN A 106 -26.89 7.02 -30.72
CA GLN A 106 -26.64 7.04 -32.16
C GLN A 106 -27.27 5.87 -32.92
N SER A 107 -27.62 4.77 -32.24
CA SER A 107 -28.22 3.57 -32.85
C SER A 107 -29.76 3.58 -32.86
N GLY A 108 -30.38 4.69 -32.46
CA GLY A 108 -31.83 4.90 -32.46
C GLY A 108 -32.27 5.86 -33.56
N ASN A 109 -32.12 5.45 -34.82
CA ASN A 109 -32.92 5.92 -35.95
C ASN A 109 -33.00 4.80 -36.99
#